data_AF-A0A0G1Z887-F1
#
_entry.id   AF-A0A0G1Z887-F1
#
_cell.length_a   1.000
_cell.length_b   1.000
_cell.length_c   1.000
_cell.angle_alpha   90.00
_cell.angle_beta   90.00
_cell.angle_gamma   90.00
#
_symmetry.space_group_name_H-M   'P 1'
#
loop_
_entity.id
_entity.type
_entity.pdbx_description
1 polymer ?
#
loop_
_entity_poly.entity_id
_entity_poly.type
_entity_poly.pdbx_seq_one_letter_code
_entity_poly.pdbx_strand_id
1 'polypeptide(L)'
;MRVTGDYIYESKNTHDAYMVAGAEDSRYAQFVSVPHARDCYDYSGWGNGAEKIYEAAVVGEGANGVKFSFECWPDALDNEYSIYAISCKHVFGCVSLKRKHYCILNKGYPKEEYERLVSQIKKDMERNPYRDPQGRIWSYGEFLPINLSLFAYNESLAHAYFPKTEKESLASGFKWHEFTATPYTATKQWVDMPDTLAETPDTILQEVIACASCGKAFCIVSGELALMKNLSIPLPRECPTCRHNARFVRTNPPRLYNRSCQKCSRPIQTSYAPERPEIIYCEECYKVEIA
;
A
#
# COMPACT_ATOMS: atom_id res chain seq x y z
N MET A 1 17.33 -21.78 1.31
CA MET A 1 17.68 -20.40 1.69
C MET A 1 17.57 -19.52 0.47
N ARG A 2 16.84 -18.40 0.55
CA ARG A 2 17.27 -17.13 -0.06
C ARG A 2 16.45 -15.91 0.41
N VAL A 3 16.94 -14.68 0.18
CA VAL A 3 16.23 -13.67 -0.66
C VAL A 3 15.26 -12.77 0.12
N THR A 4 14.88 -11.56 -0.30
CA THR A 4 15.52 -10.28 -0.76
C THR A 4 14.32 -9.37 -1.05
N GLY A 5 14.40 -8.04 -1.07
CA GLY A 5 15.51 -7.18 -0.68
C GLY A 5 15.51 -6.87 0.82
N ASP A 6 15.17 -5.64 1.17
CA ASP A 6 15.13 -5.09 2.53
C ASP A 6 13.84 -4.29 2.76
N TYR A 7 13.20 -4.32 3.94
CA TYR A 7 13.44 -5.14 5.14
C TYR A 7 12.41 -6.29 5.24
N ILE A 8 12.80 -7.44 5.82
CA ILE A 8 12.02 -8.70 5.77
C ILE A 8 12.14 -9.52 7.07
N TYR A 9 11.04 -10.20 7.43
CA TYR A 9 10.91 -11.35 8.35
C TYR A 9 9.87 -12.35 7.77
N GLU A 10 9.88 -13.66 8.01
CA GLU A 10 10.65 -14.44 9.00
C GLU A 10 11.54 -15.51 8.35
N SER A 11 11.03 -16.29 7.39
CA SER A 11 11.79 -17.44 6.84
C SER A 11 11.47 -17.75 5.37
N LYS A 12 10.99 -18.97 5.03
CA LYS A 12 11.38 -19.71 3.81
C LYS A 12 11.33 -18.93 2.47
N ASN A 13 12.47 -18.27 2.28
CA ASN A 13 13.29 -18.27 1.09
C ASN A 13 12.91 -17.33 -0.06
N THR A 14 11.92 -16.44 0.07
CA THR A 14 11.25 -15.92 -1.14
C THR A 14 10.58 -14.53 -0.97
N HIS A 15 10.48 -13.60 -1.96
CA HIS A 15 11.34 -13.11 -3.07
C HIS A 15 10.72 -11.84 -3.70
N ASP A 16 11.30 -11.18 -4.71
CA ASP A 16 12.06 -9.93 -4.46
C ASP A 16 11.13 -8.87 -3.83
N ALA A 17 11.04 -8.96 -2.51
CA ALA A 17 10.07 -8.35 -1.63
C ALA A 17 10.57 -7.03 -1.01
N TYR A 18 9.62 -6.17 -0.65
CA TYR A 18 9.80 -4.94 0.15
C TYR A 18 8.42 -4.54 0.71
N MET A 19 8.13 -4.47 2.02
CA MET A 19 8.89 -4.83 3.22
C MET A 19 7.95 -5.65 4.13
N VAL A 20 8.47 -6.57 4.96
CA VAL A 20 7.74 -7.81 5.30
C VAL A 20 7.92 -8.26 6.76
N ALA A 21 6.85 -8.74 7.39
CA ALA A 21 6.84 -9.61 8.57
C ALA A 21 5.49 -10.37 8.66
N GLY A 22 5.36 -11.56 9.27
CA GLY A 22 6.36 -12.62 9.39
C GLY A 22 6.00 -13.77 8.45
N ALA A 23 6.54 -13.73 7.22
CA ALA A 23 6.12 -14.55 6.07
C ALA A 23 6.89 -15.87 5.91
N GLU A 24 6.31 -16.78 5.12
CA GLU A 24 6.94 -17.70 4.16
C GLU A 24 5.92 -18.02 3.02
N ASP A 25 6.10 -18.89 2.02
CA ASP A 25 7.28 -19.14 1.17
C ASP A 25 7.11 -18.30 -0.13
N SER A 26 6.80 -17.01 0.03
CA SER A 26 6.03 -16.15 -0.89
C SER A 26 6.79 -15.43 -2.01
N ARG A 27 6.20 -15.15 -3.18
CA ARG A 27 6.85 -14.36 -4.26
C ARG A 27 5.83 -13.52 -5.05
N TYR A 28 6.05 -12.27 -5.48
CA TYR A 28 7.18 -11.35 -5.27
C TYR A 28 6.76 -10.09 -4.46
N ALA A 29 6.85 -10.15 -3.12
CA ALA A 29 5.81 -9.56 -2.24
C ALA A 29 6.04 -8.15 -1.66
N GLN A 30 4.94 -7.40 -1.61
CA GLN A 30 4.86 -6.03 -1.09
C GLN A 30 3.50 -5.73 -0.47
N PHE A 31 3.35 -5.19 0.74
CA PHE A 31 4.19 -5.19 1.94
C PHE A 31 3.49 -6.13 2.95
N VAL A 32 4.17 -6.75 3.91
CA VAL A 32 3.54 -7.80 4.77
C VAL A 32 3.78 -7.48 6.25
N SER A 33 2.79 -7.71 7.10
CA SER A 33 2.79 -7.43 8.55
C SER A 33 1.67 -8.25 9.21
N VAL A 34 1.73 -8.86 10.41
CA VAL A 34 2.82 -9.12 11.38
C VAL A 34 2.89 -10.66 11.68
N PRO A 35 3.17 -11.25 12.88
CA PRO A 35 3.19 -12.73 12.98
C PRO A 35 1.76 -13.32 12.93
N HIS A 36 1.50 -14.47 12.29
CA HIS A 36 2.30 -15.21 11.32
C HIS A 36 1.58 -15.24 9.96
N ALA A 37 2.34 -15.36 8.89
CA ALA A 37 1.85 -15.47 7.53
C ALA A 37 2.53 -16.61 6.77
N ARG A 38 1.76 -17.40 6.04
CA ARG A 38 2.21 -18.39 5.05
C ARG A 38 1.07 -18.67 4.06
N ASP A 39 1.22 -19.51 3.04
CA ASP A 39 2.14 -19.24 1.93
C ASP A 39 1.39 -18.44 0.85
N CYS A 40 2.05 -17.41 0.28
CA CYS A 40 1.34 -16.30 -0.40
C CYS A 40 1.98 -15.75 -1.68
N TYR A 41 1.17 -15.25 -2.62
CA TYR A 41 1.58 -14.64 -3.90
C TYR A 41 0.36 -13.84 -4.41
N ASP A 42 0.24 -12.51 -4.36
CA ASP A 42 0.98 -11.52 -3.56
C ASP A 42 0.01 -10.75 -2.65
N TYR A 43 0.53 -10.25 -1.52
CA TYR A 43 -0.24 -9.74 -0.38
C TYR A 43 0.38 -8.44 0.15
N SER A 44 -0.46 -7.43 0.46
CA SER A 44 0.00 -6.07 0.79
C SER A 44 -0.31 -5.53 2.21
N GLY A 45 -0.64 -6.42 3.17
CA GLY A 45 -0.61 -6.18 4.63
C GLY A 45 -1.75 -5.32 5.16
N TRP A 46 -2.18 -5.36 6.43
CA TRP A 46 -1.68 -6.03 7.64
C TRP A 46 -2.48 -7.32 7.95
N GLY A 47 -2.04 -8.13 8.90
CA GLY A 47 -2.63 -9.42 9.28
C GLY A 47 -2.24 -9.97 10.66
N ASN A 48 -3.04 -10.92 11.14
CA ASN A 48 -2.83 -11.71 12.37
C ASN A 48 -3.36 -13.14 12.12
N GLY A 49 -2.49 -14.16 12.15
CA GLY A 49 -2.86 -15.58 12.07
C GLY A 49 -3.15 -16.19 10.68
N ALA A 50 -2.47 -15.78 9.62
CA ALA A 50 -2.83 -16.07 8.22
C ALA A 50 -2.20 -17.34 7.57
N GLU A 51 -3.03 -18.23 6.98
CA GLU A 51 -2.65 -19.25 5.96
C GLU A 51 -3.83 -19.58 5.03
N LYS A 52 -3.81 -19.57 3.69
CA LYS A 52 -2.80 -19.31 2.63
C LYS A 52 -3.42 -18.39 1.60
N ILE A 53 -2.74 -17.41 1.00
CA ILE A 53 -3.44 -16.30 0.33
C ILE A 53 -2.92 -15.96 -1.08
N TYR A 54 -3.83 -15.79 -2.06
CA TYR A 54 -3.54 -15.46 -3.47
C TYR A 54 -4.76 -14.76 -4.11
N GLU A 55 -4.71 -13.58 -4.71
CA GLU A 55 -3.89 -12.39 -4.44
C GLU A 55 -4.72 -11.45 -3.52
N ALA A 56 -4.08 -10.58 -2.74
CA ALA A 56 -4.82 -9.83 -1.70
C ALA A 56 -4.27 -8.46 -1.30
N ALA A 57 -5.07 -7.41 -1.49
CA ALA A 57 -4.83 -6.10 -0.88
C ALA A 57 -5.52 -6.01 0.51
N VAL A 58 -4.72 -6.17 1.58
CA VAL A 58 -5.06 -6.03 3.02
C VAL A 58 -6.01 -7.09 3.64
N VAL A 59 -5.50 -8.11 4.36
CA VAL A 59 -6.35 -9.11 5.07
C VAL A 59 -5.76 -9.62 6.40
N GLY A 60 -6.59 -9.55 7.46
CA GLY A 60 -6.43 -10.16 8.78
C GLY A 60 -7.77 -10.04 9.53
N GLU A 61 -7.98 -10.41 10.78
CA GLU A 61 -7.26 -11.37 11.62
C GLU A 61 -7.84 -12.78 11.42
N GLY A 62 -7.27 -13.77 12.10
CA GLY A 62 -7.77 -15.16 12.12
C GLY A 62 -7.81 -15.86 10.75
N ALA A 63 -7.01 -15.41 9.77
CA ALA A 63 -7.28 -15.65 8.36
C ALA A 63 -6.94 -17.05 7.80
N ASN A 64 -7.85 -17.56 6.96
CA ASN A 64 -7.81 -18.77 6.14
C ASN A 64 -8.74 -18.63 4.90
N GLY A 65 -8.66 -19.48 3.88
CA GLY A 65 -7.48 -19.79 3.06
C GLY A 65 -7.50 -19.00 1.72
N VAL A 66 -7.60 -17.67 1.83
CA VAL A 66 -8.30 -16.80 0.86
C VAL A 66 -7.74 -16.80 -0.58
N LYS A 67 -8.66 -16.98 -1.53
CA LYS A 67 -8.64 -16.44 -2.89
C LYS A 67 -9.92 -15.61 -3.01
N PHE A 68 -10.02 -14.42 -3.59
CA PHE A 68 -9.07 -13.44 -4.16
C PHE A 68 -9.66 -12.06 -3.77
N SER A 69 -8.89 -11.07 -3.29
CA SER A 69 -9.51 -10.09 -2.37
C SER A 69 -8.97 -8.66 -2.31
N PHE A 70 -9.88 -7.72 -2.02
CA PHE A 70 -9.62 -6.29 -1.82
C PHE A 70 -10.28 -5.82 -0.50
N GLU A 71 -9.52 -5.97 0.59
CA GLU A 71 -9.78 -5.66 2.01
C GLU A 71 -10.82 -6.51 2.79
N CYS A 72 -10.36 -7.31 3.78
CA CYS A 72 -11.23 -8.16 4.64
C CYS A 72 -10.73 -8.35 6.09
N TRP A 73 -11.62 -8.12 7.07
CA TRP A 73 -11.44 -8.28 8.53
C TRP A 73 -12.76 -8.53 9.29
N PRO A 74 -12.80 -9.09 10.52
CA PRO A 74 -11.89 -10.07 11.18
C PRO A 74 -12.44 -11.52 11.17
N ASP A 75 -11.55 -12.49 11.48
CA ASP A 75 -11.73 -13.96 11.60
C ASP A 75 -12.15 -14.66 10.30
N ALA A 76 -11.33 -14.52 9.25
CA ALA A 76 -11.70 -14.82 7.87
C ALA A 76 -11.52 -16.31 7.45
N LEU A 77 -12.60 -16.89 6.90
CA LEU A 77 -12.63 -18.08 6.01
C LEU A 77 -14.05 -18.27 5.44
N ASP A 78 -14.32 -18.42 4.13
CA ASP A 78 -13.46 -18.40 2.94
C ASP A 78 -14.15 -17.55 1.86
N ASN A 79 -13.40 -16.59 1.25
CA ASN A 79 -14.02 -15.40 0.66
C ASN A 79 -13.47 -15.03 -0.74
N GLU A 80 -14.19 -15.44 -1.79
CA GLU A 80 -13.84 -15.13 -3.19
C GLU A 80 -14.50 -13.83 -3.67
N TYR A 81 -13.68 -12.90 -4.20
CA TYR A 81 -14.12 -11.62 -4.76
C TYR A 81 -15.03 -10.80 -3.82
N SER A 82 -14.49 -10.34 -2.69
CA SER A 82 -15.28 -9.70 -1.61
C SER A 82 -14.64 -8.40 -1.10
N ILE A 83 -15.49 -7.49 -0.57
CA ILE A 83 -15.09 -6.20 0.05
C ILE A 83 -15.81 -6.04 1.42
N TYR A 84 -15.08 -5.82 2.51
CA TYR A 84 -15.62 -5.59 3.87
C TYR A 84 -16.58 -6.68 4.43
N ALA A 85 -16.29 -7.98 4.25
CA ALA A 85 -17.13 -9.07 4.76
C ALA A 85 -16.86 -9.45 6.24
N ILE A 86 -17.35 -8.63 7.17
CA ILE A 86 -17.11 -8.80 8.62
C ILE A 86 -17.80 -10.07 9.16
N SER A 87 -17.01 -11.05 9.63
CA SER A 87 -17.49 -12.30 10.25
C SER A 87 -18.52 -13.07 9.39
N CYS A 88 -18.20 -13.32 8.12
CA CYS A 88 -19.01 -14.14 7.19
C CYS A 88 -18.23 -15.36 6.72
N LYS A 89 -18.95 -16.41 6.28
CA LYS A 89 -18.38 -17.68 5.77
C LYS A 89 -19.05 -18.09 4.46
N HIS A 90 -18.27 -18.59 3.50
CA HIS A 90 -18.74 -19.01 2.17
C HIS A 90 -19.53 -17.89 1.46
N VAL A 91 -18.81 -16.87 0.98
CA VAL A 91 -19.38 -15.75 0.24
C VAL A 91 -18.65 -15.52 -1.09
N PHE A 92 -19.41 -15.10 -2.11
CA PHE A 92 -18.93 -14.81 -3.45
C PHE A 92 -19.47 -13.47 -3.95
N GLY A 93 -18.61 -12.52 -4.34
CA GLY A 93 -19.04 -11.24 -4.91
C GLY A 93 -19.71 -10.27 -3.92
N CYS A 94 -19.59 -10.48 -2.61
CA CYS A 94 -20.37 -9.74 -1.60
C CYS A 94 -19.67 -8.47 -1.09
N VAL A 95 -20.48 -7.49 -0.65
CA VAL A 95 -19.97 -6.25 -0.04
C VAL A 95 -20.74 -5.90 1.23
N SER A 96 -20.02 -5.79 2.36
CA SER A 96 -20.51 -5.35 3.69
C SER A 96 -21.59 -6.22 4.36
N LEU A 97 -21.41 -7.55 4.39
CA LEU A 97 -22.26 -8.45 5.18
C LEU A 97 -21.70 -8.70 6.59
N LYS A 98 -22.60 -8.91 7.57
CA LYS A 98 -22.31 -9.29 8.96
C LYS A 98 -23.06 -10.56 9.35
N ARG A 99 -22.36 -11.56 9.88
CA ARG A 99 -22.90 -12.83 10.43
C ARG A 99 -23.81 -13.63 9.47
N LYS A 100 -23.55 -13.60 8.16
CA LYS A 100 -24.26 -14.44 7.16
C LYS A 100 -23.36 -15.56 6.62
N HIS A 101 -24.00 -16.56 6.03
CA HIS A 101 -23.38 -17.71 5.39
C HIS A 101 -24.06 -18.01 4.05
N TYR A 102 -23.34 -18.64 3.11
CA TYR A 102 -23.83 -19.05 1.78
C TYR A 102 -24.50 -17.91 0.99
N CYS A 103 -23.73 -16.86 0.67
CA CYS A 103 -24.24 -15.68 -0.03
C CYS A 103 -23.54 -15.41 -1.38
N ILE A 104 -24.32 -15.07 -2.40
CA ILE A 104 -23.85 -14.65 -3.73
C ILE A 104 -24.46 -13.28 -4.01
N LEU A 105 -23.63 -12.27 -4.31
CA LEU A 105 -24.07 -10.89 -4.59
C LEU A 105 -25.08 -10.37 -3.54
N ASN A 106 -24.74 -10.51 -2.25
CA ASN A 106 -25.54 -10.13 -1.09
C ASN A 106 -26.88 -10.88 -0.88
N LYS A 107 -27.26 -11.83 -1.76
CA LYS A 107 -28.42 -12.73 -1.57
C LYS A 107 -27.99 -14.04 -0.91
N GLY A 108 -28.74 -14.48 0.10
CA GLY A 108 -28.52 -15.74 0.82
C GLY A 108 -29.28 -16.92 0.19
N TYR A 109 -28.71 -18.12 0.32
CA TYR A 109 -29.20 -19.36 -0.30
C TYR A 109 -29.12 -20.55 0.67
N PRO A 110 -29.92 -21.61 0.48
CA PRO A 110 -29.63 -22.94 1.03
C PRO A 110 -28.25 -23.41 0.56
N LYS A 111 -27.57 -24.21 1.39
CA LYS A 111 -26.19 -24.65 1.15
C LYS A 111 -26.03 -25.33 -0.22
N GLU A 112 -26.92 -26.27 -0.52
CA GLU A 112 -26.89 -27.10 -1.73
C GLU A 112 -27.14 -26.26 -2.99
N GLU A 113 -27.97 -25.22 -2.89
CA GLU A 113 -28.19 -24.28 -3.98
C GLU A 113 -26.98 -23.35 -4.17
N TYR A 114 -26.38 -22.87 -3.09
CA TYR A 114 -25.15 -22.09 -3.12
C TYR A 114 -24.00 -22.85 -3.81
N GLU A 115 -23.73 -24.09 -3.38
CA GLU A 115 -22.66 -24.93 -3.94
C GLU A 115 -22.88 -25.19 -5.44
N ARG A 116 -24.13 -25.42 -5.86
CA ARG A 116 -24.51 -25.58 -7.26
C ARG A 116 -24.32 -24.29 -8.06
N LEU A 117 -24.76 -23.14 -7.54
CA LEU A 117 -24.67 -21.85 -8.21
C LEU A 117 -23.22 -21.38 -8.35
N VAL A 118 -22.41 -21.46 -7.29
CA VAL A 118 -20.98 -21.11 -7.34
C VAL A 118 -20.25 -21.99 -8.36
N SER A 119 -20.52 -23.30 -8.38
CA SER A 119 -19.95 -24.21 -9.38
C SER A 119 -20.36 -23.88 -10.82
N GLN A 120 -21.55 -23.33 -11.02
CA GLN A 120 -22.02 -22.87 -12.33
C GLN A 120 -21.35 -21.54 -12.75
N ILE A 121 -21.24 -20.59 -11.82
CA ILE A 121 -20.62 -19.27 -12.05
C ILE A 121 -19.13 -19.43 -12.41
N LYS A 122 -18.37 -20.27 -11.69
CA LYS A 122 -16.94 -20.49 -11.97
C LYS A 122 -16.70 -21.01 -13.40
N LYS A 123 -17.48 -22.01 -13.82
CA LYS A 123 -17.43 -22.56 -15.19
C LYS A 123 -17.84 -21.55 -16.26
N ASP A 124 -18.75 -20.63 -15.93
CA ASP A 124 -19.13 -19.55 -16.84
C ASP A 124 -17.99 -18.51 -16.96
N MET A 125 -17.35 -18.14 -15.86
CA MET A 125 -16.18 -17.24 -15.86
C MET A 125 -14.94 -17.84 -16.57
N GLU A 126 -14.78 -19.17 -16.57
CA GLU A 126 -13.77 -19.88 -17.36
C GLU A 126 -14.10 -19.86 -18.86
N ARG A 127 -15.37 -20.09 -19.22
CA ARG A 127 -15.85 -20.14 -20.61
C ARG A 127 -15.95 -18.75 -21.25
N ASN A 128 -16.39 -17.78 -20.47
CA ASN A 128 -16.75 -16.42 -20.85
C ASN A 128 -15.97 -15.40 -19.98
N PRO A 129 -14.63 -15.40 -20.02
CA PRO A 129 -13.82 -14.53 -19.17
C PRO A 129 -14.05 -13.06 -19.51
N TYR A 130 -13.96 -12.19 -18.50
CA TYR A 130 -14.08 -10.75 -18.70
C TYR A 130 -12.95 -10.24 -19.60
N ARG A 131 -13.29 -9.35 -20.53
CA ARG A 131 -12.33 -8.66 -21.39
C ARG A 131 -12.44 -7.19 -21.11
N ASP A 132 -11.34 -6.58 -20.70
CA ASP A 132 -11.30 -5.13 -20.48
C ASP A 132 -11.17 -4.36 -21.82
N PRO A 133 -11.29 -3.02 -21.82
CA PRO A 133 -11.18 -2.22 -23.05
C PRO A 133 -9.83 -2.33 -23.78
N GLN A 134 -8.79 -2.88 -23.15
CA GLN A 134 -7.48 -3.13 -23.75
C GLN A 134 -7.33 -4.57 -24.26
N GLY A 135 -8.38 -5.38 -24.15
CA GLY A 135 -8.38 -6.79 -24.55
C GLY A 135 -7.71 -7.73 -23.54
N ARG A 136 -7.31 -7.24 -22.36
CA ARG A 136 -6.76 -8.08 -21.28
C ARG A 136 -7.87 -9.00 -20.77
N ILE A 137 -7.53 -10.27 -20.57
CA ILE A 137 -8.46 -11.33 -20.19
C ILE A 137 -8.38 -11.53 -18.68
N TRP A 138 -9.54 -11.51 -18.04
CA TRP A 138 -9.70 -11.70 -16.60
C TRP A 138 -10.66 -12.87 -16.37
N SER A 139 -10.11 -14.07 -16.20
CA SER A 139 -10.86 -15.29 -15.89
C SER A 139 -11.07 -15.49 -14.39
N TYR A 140 -11.91 -16.45 -14.01
CA TYR A 140 -11.85 -16.99 -12.65
C TYR A 140 -10.42 -17.47 -12.35
N GLY A 141 -9.83 -17.00 -11.25
CA GLY A 141 -8.40 -17.16 -10.96
C GLY A 141 -7.62 -15.84 -10.92
N GLU A 142 -8.08 -14.82 -11.63
CA GLU A 142 -7.42 -13.52 -11.71
C GLU A 142 -7.87 -12.56 -10.60
N PHE A 143 -7.05 -11.56 -10.30
CA PHE A 143 -7.42 -10.43 -9.45
C PHE A 143 -8.52 -9.55 -10.08
N LEU A 144 -9.01 -8.54 -9.35
CA LEU A 144 -9.98 -7.58 -9.89
C LEU A 144 -9.37 -6.75 -11.04
N PRO A 145 -10.07 -6.61 -12.19
CA PRO A 145 -9.59 -5.81 -13.31
C PRO A 145 -9.20 -4.37 -12.95
N ILE A 146 -8.07 -3.90 -13.48
CA ILE A 146 -7.48 -2.59 -13.19
C ILE A 146 -8.47 -1.42 -13.36
N ASN A 147 -9.35 -1.49 -14.36
CA ASN A 147 -10.36 -0.48 -14.63
C ASN A 147 -11.48 -0.40 -13.56
N LEU A 148 -11.60 -1.41 -12.70
CA LEU A 148 -12.49 -1.42 -11.53
C LEU A 148 -11.87 -0.73 -10.30
N SER A 149 -10.60 -0.30 -10.34
CA SER A 149 -9.99 0.48 -9.25
C SER A 149 -10.87 1.66 -8.83
N LEU A 150 -11.08 1.80 -7.52
CA LEU A 150 -11.84 2.92 -6.93
C LEU A 150 -11.08 4.26 -7.00
N PHE A 151 -9.76 4.21 -7.18
CA PHE A 151 -8.87 5.37 -7.19
C PHE A 151 -8.17 5.52 -8.54
N ALA A 152 -7.83 6.76 -8.92
CA ALA A 152 -6.90 7.01 -10.02
C ALA A 152 -5.46 6.66 -9.64
N TYR A 153 -4.61 6.46 -10.65
CA TYR A 153 -3.22 6.08 -10.43
C TYR A 153 -2.49 7.10 -9.56
N ASN A 154 -2.61 8.38 -9.93
CA ASN A 154 -1.98 9.53 -9.28
C ASN A 154 -2.58 9.92 -7.92
N GLU A 155 -3.66 9.28 -7.49
CA GLU A 155 -4.19 9.37 -6.12
C GLU A 155 -3.67 8.24 -5.22
N SER A 156 -3.11 7.18 -5.81
CA SER A 156 -2.72 5.95 -5.10
C SER A 156 -1.24 5.93 -4.68
N LEU A 157 -0.93 5.11 -3.67
CA LEU A 157 0.46 4.80 -3.28
C LEU A 157 1.28 4.19 -4.44
N ALA A 158 0.64 3.59 -5.45
CA ALA A 158 1.34 3.06 -6.61
C ALA A 158 2.06 4.17 -7.40
N HIS A 159 1.49 5.38 -7.50
CA HIS A 159 2.17 6.51 -8.14
C HIS A 159 3.28 7.11 -7.28
N ALA A 160 3.19 7.00 -5.95
CA ALA A 160 4.27 7.45 -5.05
C ALA A 160 5.53 6.57 -5.21
N TYR A 161 5.36 5.25 -5.32
CA TYR A 161 6.47 4.31 -5.53
C TYR A 161 6.91 4.16 -7.00
N PHE A 162 5.96 4.26 -7.94
CA PHE A 162 6.17 4.07 -9.37
C PHE A 162 5.57 5.26 -10.14
N PRO A 163 6.20 6.44 -10.10
CA PRO A 163 5.67 7.62 -10.78
C PRO A 163 5.52 7.36 -12.29
N LYS A 164 4.32 7.66 -12.80
CA LYS A 164 3.96 7.62 -14.23
C LYS A 164 3.33 8.94 -14.63
N THR A 165 3.58 9.37 -15.86
CA THR A 165 2.80 10.44 -16.49
C THR A 165 1.34 10.02 -16.71
N GLU A 166 0.48 10.99 -16.96
CA GLU A 166 -0.90 10.76 -17.40
C GLU A 166 -0.96 9.82 -18.61
N LYS A 167 -0.18 10.13 -19.65
CA LYS A 167 -0.11 9.35 -20.89
C LYS A 167 0.26 7.88 -20.64
N GLU A 168 1.26 7.63 -19.79
CA GLU A 168 1.67 6.26 -19.44
C GLU A 168 0.62 5.54 -18.57
N SER A 169 -0.07 6.28 -17.70
CA SER A 169 -1.12 5.75 -16.83
C SER A 169 -2.34 5.30 -17.66
N LEU A 170 -2.82 6.18 -18.53
CA LEU A 170 -3.93 5.90 -19.47
C LEU A 170 -3.57 4.79 -20.46
N ALA A 171 -2.35 4.78 -21.00
CA ALA A 171 -1.87 3.71 -21.87
C ALA A 171 -1.81 2.35 -21.15
N SER A 172 -1.52 2.33 -19.85
CA SER A 172 -1.54 1.12 -19.01
C SER A 172 -2.97 0.72 -18.54
N GLY A 173 -3.99 1.50 -18.90
CA GLY A 173 -5.39 1.25 -18.56
C GLY A 173 -5.79 1.69 -17.15
N PHE A 174 -4.96 2.50 -16.48
CA PHE A 174 -5.33 3.14 -15.21
C PHE A 174 -6.16 4.41 -15.45
N LYS A 175 -6.97 4.78 -14.45
CA LYS A 175 -7.62 6.09 -14.38
C LYS A 175 -6.61 7.17 -14.01
N TRP A 176 -6.85 8.40 -14.44
CA TRP A 176 -6.10 9.60 -14.04
C TRP A 176 -7.07 10.62 -13.43
N HIS A 177 -6.64 11.30 -12.37
CA HIS A 177 -7.42 12.33 -11.68
C HIS A 177 -6.86 13.73 -11.97
N GLU A 178 -7.69 14.61 -12.51
CA GLU A 178 -7.35 16.03 -12.65
C GLU A 178 -7.62 16.76 -11.33
N PHE A 179 -6.57 16.99 -10.53
CA PHE A 179 -6.70 17.75 -9.29
C PHE A 179 -7.10 19.20 -9.59
N THR A 180 -8.27 19.61 -9.10
CA THR A 180 -8.67 21.01 -9.12
C THR A 180 -7.81 21.83 -8.16
N ALA A 181 -7.48 23.07 -8.55
CA ALA A 181 -6.76 23.98 -7.67
C ALA A 181 -7.63 24.33 -6.45
N THR A 182 -7.08 24.17 -5.25
CA THR A 182 -7.77 24.55 -4.01
C THR A 182 -8.05 26.07 -4.00
N PRO A 183 -9.30 26.53 -3.77
CA PRO A 183 -9.65 27.94 -3.88
C PRO A 183 -9.20 28.80 -2.68
N TYR A 184 -8.50 28.21 -1.71
CA TYR A 184 -8.09 28.88 -0.48
C TYR A 184 -6.95 29.86 -0.73
N THR A 185 -7.19 31.14 -0.41
CA THR A 185 -6.16 32.19 -0.38
C THR A 185 -5.50 32.21 1.00
N ALA A 186 -4.17 32.32 1.04
CA ALA A 186 -3.44 32.43 2.31
C ALA A 186 -3.66 33.82 2.95
N THR A 187 -3.94 33.84 4.25
CA THR A 187 -3.99 35.05 5.09
C THR A 187 -2.62 35.40 5.68
N LYS A 188 -1.69 34.43 5.74
CA LYS A 188 -0.33 34.60 6.27
C LYS A 188 0.71 33.88 5.40
N GLN A 189 1.87 34.49 5.19
CA GLN A 189 3.00 33.80 4.57
C GLN A 189 3.78 33.00 5.60
N TRP A 190 4.44 31.91 5.20
CA TRP A 190 5.27 31.11 6.10
C TRP A 190 6.43 31.89 6.73
N VAL A 191 6.88 32.98 6.11
CA VAL A 191 7.93 33.88 6.65
C VAL A 191 7.44 34.74 7.81
N ASP A 192 6.13 35.03 7.87
CA ASP A 192 5.50 35.84 8.93
C ASP A 192 5.03 34.97 10.11
N MET A 193 5.35 33.68 10.08
CA MET A 193 5.03 32.73 11.15
C MET A 193 6.02 32.88 12.32
N PRO A 194 5.58 32.87 13.58
CA PRO A 194 6.47 32.87 14.74
C PRO A 194 7.50 31.73 14.67
N ASP A 195 8.77 32.03 14.99
CA ASP A 195 9.85 31.03 15.02
C ASP A 195 9.76 30.12 16.24
N THR A 196 9.27 30.65 17.38
CA THR A 196 9.09 29.87 18.61
C THR A 196 7.62 29.66 19.00
N LEU A 197 7.37 28.62 19.79
CA LEU A 197 6.06 28.36 20.39
C LEU A 197 5.66 29.42 21.43
N ALA A 198 6.62 30.04 22.11
CA ALA A 198 6.37 31.10 23.08
C ALA A 198 5.78 32.36 22.40
N GLU A 199 6.20 32.61 21.16
CA GLU A 199 5.73 33.71 20.31
C GLU A 199 4.51 33.33 19.46
N THR A 200 3.99 32.10 19.59
CA THR A 200 2.85 31.60 18.81
C THR A 200 1.53 31.91 19.52
N PRO A 201 0.75 32.94 19.10
CA PRO A 201 -0.57 33.18 19.66
C PRO A 201 -1.56 32.11 19.19
N ASP A 202 -2.56 31.79 20.02
CA ASP A 202 -3.62 30.84 19.66
C ASP A 202 -4.51 31.32 18.49
N THR A 203 -4.37 32.59 18.07
CA THR A 203 -4.99 33.12 16.85
C THR A 203 -4.49 32.44 15.57
N ILE A 204 -3.35 31.74 15.63
CA ILE A 204 -2.85 30.94 14.50
C ILE A 204 -3.84 29.87 14.02
N LEU A 205 -4.78 29.46 14.88
CA LEU A 205 -5.84 28.51 14.55
C LEU A 205 -6.91 29.09 13.59
N GLN A 206 -6.94 30.41 13.38
CA GLN A 206 -7.82 31.06 12.39
C GLN A 206 -7.09 31.42 11.08
N GLU A 207 -5.78 31.14 10.99
CA GLU A 207 -4.94 31.59 9.87
C GLU A 207 -4.79 30.53 8.78
N VAL A 208 -4.75 30.97 7.53
CA VAL A 208 -4.46 30.16 6.35
C VAL A 208 -3.04 30.49 5.89
N ILE A 209 -2.14 29.52 6.03
CA ILE A 209 -0.71 29.69 5.85
C ILE A 209 -0.30 29.22 4.45
N ALA A 210 0.46 30.03 3.72
CA ALA A 210 1.08 29.60 2.45
C ALA A 210 2.26 28.65 2.72
N CYS A 211 2.24 27.44 2.16
CA CYS A 211 3.33 26.47 2.29
C CYS A 211 4.66 26.98 1.72
N ALA A 212 5.74 26.88 2.50
CA ALA A 212 7.10 27.27 2.07
C ALA A 212 7.57 26.62 0.77
N SER A 213 7.22 25.35 0.54
CA SER A 213 7.79 24.54 -0.55
C SER A 213 6.88 24.38 -1.77
N CYS A 214 5.57 24.65 -1.65
CA CYS A 214 4.64 24.53 -2.79
C CYS A 214 3.59 25.64 -2.91
N GLY A 215 3.63 26.67 -2.05
CA GLY A 215 2.70 27.80 -2.04
C GLY A 215 1.25 27.47 -1.64
N LYS A 216 0.85 26.18 -1.63
CA LYS A 216 -0.52 25.77 -1.27
C LYS A 216 -0.88 26.19 0.15
N ALA A 217 -2.12 26.66 0.31
CA ALA A 217 -2.72 26.98 1.60
C ALA A 217 -2.86 25.74 2.51
N PHE A 218 -2.56 25.90 3.79
CA PHE A 218 -2.88 24.95 4.85
C PHE A 218 -3.17 25.68 6.17
N CYS A 219 -3.77 25.00 7.15
CA CYS A 219 -4.00 25.55 8.50
C CYS A 219 -3.37 24.63 9.56
N ILE A 220 -3.23 25.14 10.78
CA ILE A 220 -2.87 24.35 11.97
C ILE A 220 -4.15 24.06 12.76
N VAL A 221 -4.41 22.80 13.07
CA VAL A 221 -5.55 22.43 13.94
C VAL A 221 -5.16 22.46 15.42
N SER A 222 -6.14 22.62 16.32
CA SER A 222 -5.90 22.71 17.77
C SER A 222 -5.13 21.51 18.34
N GLY A 223 -5.39 20.31 17.83
CA GLY A 223 -4.65 19.09 18.18
C GLY A 223 -3.19 19.10 17.74
N GLU A 224 -2.88 19.67 16.56
CA GLU A 224 -1.49 19.88 16.15
C GLU A 224 -0.83 20.91 17.06
N LEU A 225 -1.43 22.09 17.28
CA LEU A 225 -0.86 23.14 18.13
C LEU A 225 -0.57 22.63 19.55
N ALA A 226 -1.49 21.86 20.15
CA ALA A 226 -1.29 21.24 21.46
C ALA A 226 -0.14 20.22 21.45
N LEU A 227 -0.04 19.37 20.42
CA LEU A 227 1.06 18.42 20.27
C LEU A 227 2.42 19.13 20.13
N MET A 228 2.48 20.20 19.33
CA MET A 228 3.69 20.99 19.13
C MET A 228 4.14 21.63 20.46
N LYS A 229 3.20 22.26 21.20
CA LYS A 229 3.45 22.81 22.54
C LYS A 229 3.97 21.76 23.52
N ASN A 230 3.34 20.58 23.58
CA ASN A 230 3.75 19.49 24.48
C ASN A 230 5.14 18.91 24.15
N LEU A 231 5.50 18.82 22.87
CA LEU A 231 6.79 18.31 22.42
C LEU A 231 7.89 19.39 22.36
N SER A 232 7.56 20.66 22.64
CA SER A 232 8.47 21.81 22.51
C SER A 232 9.09 21.96 21.10
N ILE A 233 8.33 21.66 20.05
CA ILE A 233 8.76 21.75 18.64
C ILE A 233 8.06 22.89 17.89
N PRO A 234 8.76 23.62 16.98
CA PRO A 234 8.19 24.77 16.28
C PRO A 234 7.08 24.38 15.31
N LEU A 235 6.21 25.35 14.97
CA LEU A 235 5.16 25.13 13.98
C LEU A 235 5.73 24.85 12.58
N PRO A 236 5.13 23.93 11.81
CA PRO A 236 5.61 23.56 10.50
C PRO A 236 5.49 24.72 9.50
N ARG A 237 6.56 25.00 8.75
CA ARG A 237 6.55 25.93 7.60
C ARG A 237 5.96 25.31 6.32
N GLU A 238 5.85 23.99 6.29
CA GLU A 238 5.36 23.20 5.16
C GLU A 238 4.00 22.56 5.44
N CYS A 239 3.15 22.49 4.41
CA CYS A 239 1.87 21.80 4.48
C CYS A 239 2.05 20.28 4.74
N PRO A 240 1.01 19.59 5.24
CA PRO A 240 1.08 18.15 5.54
C PRO A 240 1.60 17.29 4.39
N THR A 241 1.23 17.59 3.14
CA THR A 241 1.68 16.87 1.93
C THR A 241 3.17 17.06 1.67
N CYS A 242 3.71 18.28 1.75
CA CYS A 242 5.15 18.52 1.59
C CYS A 242 5.94 17.81 2.70
N ARG A 243 5.50 17.94 3.97
CA ARG A 243 6.10 17.22 5.09
C ARG A 243 6.07 15.69 4.90
N HIS A 244 4.97 15.15 4.36
CA HIS A 244 4.86 13.72 4.05
C HIS A 244 5.84 13.32 2.95
N ASN A 245 5.86 14.04 1.82
CA ASN A 245 6.76 13.77 0.70
C ASN A 245 8.23 13.86 1.11
N ALA A 246 8.62 14.85 1.92
CA ALA A 246 9.97 14.99 2.46
C ALA A 246 10.41 13.83 3.38
N ARG A 247 9.46 13.13 4.02
CA ARG A 247 9.74 11.85 4.70
C ARG A 247 9.76 10.67 3.73
N PHE A 248 8.84 10.64 2.77
CA PHE A 248 8.69 9.55 1.81
C PHE A 248 9.89 9.42 0.87
N VAL A 249 10.48 10.52 0.38
CA VAL A 249 11.71 10.48 -0.45
C VAL A 249 12.95 9.93 0.28
N ARG A 250 12.84 9.67 1.59
CA ARG A 250 13.88 9.02 2.40
C ARG A 250 13.66 7.51 2.56
N THR A 251 12.53 6.97 2.14
CA THR A 251 12.31 5.52 2.10
C THR A 251 12.95 4.94 0.83
N ASN A 252 13.35 3.68 0.87
CA ASN A 252 13.79 3.00 -0.34
C ASN A 252 12.55 2.66 -1.19
N PRO A 253 12.59 2.84 -2.52
CA PRO A 253 11.53 2.35 -3.38
C PRO A 253 11.52 0.81 -3.43
N PRO A 254 10.46 0.19 -3.97
CA PRO A 254 10.30 -1.26 -4.20
C PRO A 254 11.28 -1.90 -5.20
N ARG A 255 12.57 -1.64 -5.06
CA ARG A 255 13.52 -1.83 -6.14
C ARG A 255 14.93 -2.07 -5.64
N LEU A 256 15.50 -3.21 -6.05
CA LEU A 256 16.93 -3.43 -6.05
C LEU A 256 17.58 -2.80 -7.28
N TYR A 257 18.81 -2.32 -7.08
CA TYR A 257 19.69 -1.72 -8.07
C TYR A 257 20.97 -2.53 -8.13
N ASN A 258 21.45 -2.79 -9.35
CA ASN A 258 22.79 -3.33 -9.57
C ASN A 258 23.80 -2.20 -9.35
N ARG A 259 24.71 -2.36 -8.37
CA ARG A 259 25.86 -1.48 -8.13
C ARG A 259 27.13 -2.33 -8.06
N SER A 260 28.29 -1.69 -8.01
CA SER A 260 29.56 -2.35 -7.69
C SER A 260 29.98 -1.98 -6.26
N CYS A 261 30.55 -2.93 -5.54
CA CYS A 261 31.19 -2.67 -4.25
C CYS A 261 32.31 -1.64 -4.44
N GLN A 262 32.28 -0.52 -3.71
CA GLN A 262 33.27 0.55 -3.90
C GLN A 262 34.68 0.21 -3.40
N LYS A 263 34.86 -0.90 -2.66
CA LYS A 263 36.18 -1.37 -2.16
C LYS A 263 36.83 -2.44 -3.04
N CYS A 264 36.06 -3.36 -3.62
CA CYS A 264 36.58 -4.48 -4.42
C CYS A 264 35.99 -4.60 -5.84
N SER A 265 35.19 -3.63 -6.27
CA SER A 265 34.51 -3.55 -7.57
C SER A 265 33.58 -4.71 -7.93
N ARG A 266 33.36 -5.70 -7.05
CA ARG A 266 32.49 -6.84 -7.34
C ARG A 266 31.02 -6.41 -7.51
N PRO A 267 30.25 -7.03 -8.42
CA PRO A 267 28.82 -6.77 -8.55
C PRO A 267 28.05 -7.08 -7.26
N ILE A 268 27.09 -6.21 -6.93
CA ILE A 268 26.20 -6.32 -5.78
C ILE A 268 24.79 -5.82 -6.15
N GLN A 269 23.79 -6.27 -5.41
CA GLN A 269 22.44 -5.71 -5.42
C GLN A 269 22.18 -4.96 -4.12
N THR A 270 21.46 -3.84 -4.20
CA THR A 270 21.17 -2.96 -3.06
C THR A 270 19.91 -2.13 -3.32
N SER A 271 19.16 -1.76 -2.29
CA SER A 271 18.05 -0.80 -2.37
C SER A 271 18.50 0.65 -2.57
N TYR A 272 19.80 0.92 -2.46
CA TYR A 272 20.38 2.25 -2.66
C TYR A 272 20.60 2.53 -4.15
N ALA A 273 19.78 3.40 -4.72
CA ALA A 273 19.86 3.81 -6.11
C ALA A 273 21.26 4.38 -6.48
N PRO A 274 21.77 4.21 -7.73
CA PRO A 274 23.14 4.60 -8.12
C PRO A 274 23.47 6.08 -7.94
N GLU A 275 22.47 6.95 -8.05
CA GLU A 275 22.57 8.40 -7.88
C GLU A 275 22.73 8.86 -6.43
N ARG A 276 22.49 7.97 -5.45
CA ARG A 276 22.61 8.32 -4.03
C ARG A 276 24.06 8.30 -3.57
N PRO A 277 24.49 9.27 -2.72
CA PRO A 277 25.89 9.49 -2.37
C PRO A 277 26.48 8.45 -1.40
N GLU A 278 25.69 7.52 -0.84
CA GLU A 278 26.19 6.58 0.15
C GLU A 278 27.22 5.60 -0.45
N ILE A 279 28.22 5.31 0.37
CA ILE A 279 29.25 4.30 0.09
C ILE A 279 28.65 2.91 0.28
N ILE A 280 28.61 2.12 -0.79
CA ILE A 280 28.06 0.76 -0.75
C ILE A 280 29.20 -0.24 -0.89
N TYR A 281 29.39 -1.02 0.17
CA TYR A 281 30.28 -2.18 0.18
C TYR A 281 29.48 -3.47 0.09
N CYS A 282 30.12 -4.52 -0.45
CA CYS A 282 29.63 -5.87 -0.28
C CYS A 282 29.83 -6.34 1.17
N GLU A 283 29.09 -7.37 1.57
CA GLU A 283 29.10 -7.92 2.94
C GLU A 283 30.51 -8.18 3.49
N GLU A 284 31.40 -8.80 2.71
CA GLU A 284 32.80 -9.05 3.11
C GLU A 284 33.58 -7.75 3.32
N CYS A 285 33.51 -6.80 2.38
CA CYS A 285 34.22 -5.53 2.50
C CYS A 285 33.68 -4.66 3.64
N TYR A 286 32.37 -4.70 3.90
CA TYR A 286 31.71 -4.04 5.02
C TYR A 286 32.20 -4.60 6.36
N LYS A 287 32.24 -5.93 6.50
CA LYS A 287 32.77 -6.62 7.69
C LYS A 287 34.24 -6.28 7.97
N VAL A 288 35.04 -6.08 6.93
CA VAL A 288 36.47 -5.69 7.05
C VAL A 288 36.66 -4.20 7.35
N GLU A 289 35.70 -3.31 7.03
CA GLU A 289 35.80 -1.88 7.33
C GLU A 289 35.40 -1.53 8.78
N ILE A 290 34.54 -2.36 9.38
CA ILE A 290 33.90 -2.09 10.69
C ILE A 290 34.49 -2.96 11.83
N ALA A 291 35.43 -3.86 11.49
CA ALA A 291 36.21 -4.66 12.44
C ALA A 291 37.52 -3.95 12.83
#